data_AF-A0A5M9JP37-F1
#
_entry.id   AF-A0A5M9JP37-F1
#
_cell.length_a   1.000
_cell.length_b   1.000
_cell.length_c   1.000
_cell.angle_alpha   90.00
_cell.angle_beta   90.00
_cell.angle_gamma   90.00
#
_symmetry.space_group_name_H-M   'P 1'
#
loop_
_entity.id
_entity.type
_entity.pdbx_description
1 polymer ?
#
loop_
_entity_poly.entity_id
_entity_poly.type
_entity_poly.pdbx_seq_one_letter_code
_entity_poly.pdbx_strand_id
1 'polypeptide(L)'
;MAAKHLCKRILLFGDQTVDLYHSIFDLHLRERDSVDLRQFLTLCNQILKRETSSTSYWKERQLPPFETVLELAERLSTGNKLEVTITTVLLCVTQLGNLILLARKDQTIFTGPPEVQIIGVCTGALIGAVLEVANSVNDLLGLTPAIILIALRIGVAASLRSSAIESSQESWAILVSAVSKHNVDAAITSFQSRRYRSDKQVFMSASTENSFTITGPPSVLTEFIESGILKSAKHVSLPLGAAFHAPHLPVPNIHAIVQIGSLPYSACIPKGSLISTSTGKPYDSATFSDLLVEVIYDVLSRPINLEIFAKGLAYIVGDSPASLIPVGPENCVNYFKRRLQELGCQINGPENHENLPTVSIVPRYSGSIAIVGVAGRFPGGTTLEDFWEVLESGSDLHKKIPADRFDVNTHYDPSGTLTPYGVFIDNPGHFDARMFNMRLRCQDTVQIGHHPPKVTASVLSSGKPVMTGVK
;
A
#
# COMPACT_ATOMS: atom_id res chain seq x y z
N MET A 1 29.65 -24.08 -29.41
CA MET A 1 29.13 -23.83 -28.05
C MET A 1 28.23 -22.62 -28.13
N ALA A 2 26.91 -22.81 -28.16
CA ALA A 2 25.96 -21.70 -28.16
C ALA A 2 26.03 -21.03 -26.78
N ALA A 3 26.37 -19.75 -26.73
CA ALA A 3 26.25 -18.97 -25.52
C ALA A 3 24.78 -19.05 -25.08
N LYS A 4 24.52 -19.59 -23.88
CA LYS A 4 23.22 -19.39 -23.23
C LYS A 4 23.08 -17.87 -23.09
N HIS A 5 22.27 -17.24 -23.93
CA HIS A 5 21.91 -15.84 -23.74
C HIS A 5 21.28 -15.75 -22.34
N LEU A 6 21.97 -15.08 -21.40
CA LEU A 6 21.44 -14.85 -20.07
C LEU A 6 20.14 -14.04 -20.21
N CYS A 7 19.06 -14.50 -19.58
CA CYS A 7 17.81 -13.75 -19.57
C CYS A 7 18.02 -12.43 -18.82
N LYS A 8 17.81 -11.30 -19.50
CA LYS A 8 17.89 -9.97 -18.89
C LYS A 8 16.74 -9.78 -17.92
N ARG A 9 16.93 -8.99 -16.87
CA ARG A 9 15.87 -8.66 -15.92
C ARG A 9 15.55 -7.19 -16.01
N ILE A 10 14.26 -6.86 -16.09
CA ILE A 10 13.77 -5.49 -16.15
C ILE A 10 12.98 -5.24 -14.88
N LEU A 11 13.57 -4.49 -13.95
CA LEU A 11 12.92 -4.14 -12.68
C LEU A 11 12.03 -2.92 -12.90
N LEU A 12 10.73 -3.06 -12.62
CA LEU A 12 9.72 -2.04 -12.87
C LEU A 12 9.18 -1.44 -11.57
N PHE A 13 9.35 -0.12 -11.44
CA PHE A 13 8.78 0.69 -10.37
C PHE A 13 7.64 1.57 -10.92
N GLY A 14 6.45 1.43 -10.34
CA GLY A 14 5.25 2.19 -10.72
C GLY A 14 5.19 3.63 -10.20
N ASP A 15 4.02 4.26 -10.36
CA ASP A 15 3.73 5.63 -9.95
C ASP A 15 2.62 5.73 -8.89
N GLN A 16 2.11 6.95 -8.65
CA GLN A 16 1.12 7.26 -7.61
C GLN A 16 -0.32 6.80 -7.93
N THR A 17 -0.57 6.14 -9.07
CA THR A 17 -1.93 5.76 -9.50
C THR A 17 -2.46 4.46 -8.89
N VAL A 18 -1.79 3.94 -7.86
CA VAL A 18 -1.97 2.59 -7.33
C VAL A 18 -2.57 2.57 -5.91
N ASP A 19 -3.07 1.41 -5.50
CA ASP A 19 -3.51 1.19 -4.12
C ASP A 19 -2.32 0.94 -3.17
N LEU A 20 -2.07 1.92 -2.31
CA LEU A 20 -0.97 1.91 -1.37
C LEU A 20 -1.31 1.23 -0.04
N TYR A 21 -2.59 1.18 0.36
CA TYR A 21 -2.96 0.65 1.68
C TYR A 21 -2.67 -0.84 1.78
N HIS A 22 -3.17 -1.63 0.82
CA HIS A 22 -2.94 -3.07 0.80
C HIS A 22 -1.45 -3.41 0.71
N SER A 23 -0.69 -2.60 -0.03
CA SER A 23 0.74 -2.82 -0.20
C SER A 23 1.53 -2.56 1.09
N ILE A 24 1.23 -1.47 1.82
CA ILE A 24 1.83 -1.19 3.13
C ILE A 24 1.39 -2.23 4.17
N PHE A 25 0.13 -2.65 4.13
CA PHE A 25 -0.39 -3.69 5.03
C PHE A 25 0.32 -5.03 4.81
N ASP A 26 0.55 -5.46 3.57
CA ASP A 26 1.33 -6.68 3.26
C ASP A 26 2.78 -6.58 3.76
N LEU A 27 3.43 -5.41 3.60
CA LEU A 27 4.76 -5.20 4.17
C LEU A 27 4.76 -5.32 5.70
N HIS A 28 3.76 -4.74 6.37
CA HIS A 28 3.62 -4.83 7.82
C HIS A 28 3.42 -6.28 8.29
N LEU A 29 2.63 -7.09 7.57
CA LEU A 29 2.48 -8.51 7.88
C LEU A 29 3.81 -9.27 7.73
N ARG A 30 4.59 -8.96 6.69
CA ARG A 30 5.84 -9.66 6.36
C ARG A 30 7.05 -9.22 7.19
N GLU A 31 6.98 -8.11 7.91
CA GLU A 31 8.07 -7.64 8.78
C GLU A 31 8.37 -8.64 9.93
N ARG A 32 7.38 -9.49 10.26
CA ARG A 32 7.55 -10.57 11.24
C ARG A 32 8.59 -11.59 10.78
N ASP A 33 8.65 -11.83 9.47
CA ASP A 33 9.48 -12.87 8.84
C ASP A 33 10.79 -12.31 8.25
N SER A 34 11.01 -10.99 8.29
CA SER A 34 12.20 -10.33 7.75
C SER A 34 12.74 -9.26 8.69
N VAL A 35 13.95 -9.49 9.21
CA VAL A 35 14.65 -8.54 10.09
C VAL A 35 14.96 -7.25 9.34
N ASP A 36 15.44 -7.34 8.10
CA ASP A 36 15.75 -6.17 7.27
C ASP A 36 14.50 -5.31 7.00
N LEU A 37 13.36 -5.94 6.69
CA LEU A 37 12.11 -5.21 6.47
C LEU A 37 11.62 -4.54 7.76
N ARG A 38 11.70 -5.21 8.90
CA ARG A 38 11.34 -4.64 10.20
C ARG A 38 12.23 -3.45 10.56
N GLN A 39 13.53 -3.56 10.33
CA GLN A 39 14.48 -2.47 10.52
C GLN A 39 14.14 -1.30 9.59
N PHE A 40 13.87 -1.57 8.32
CA PHE A 40 13.48 -0.57 7.33
C PHE A 40 12.20 0.18 7.75
N LEU A 41 11.13 -0.52 8.12
CA LEU A 41 9.87 0.12 8.55
C LEU A 41 10.05 0.92 9.84
N THR A 42 10.83 0.39 10.79
CA THR A 42 11.20 1.12 12.02
C THR A 42 11.95 2.41 11.72
N LEU A 43 12.93 2.36 10.81
CA LEU A 43 13.67 3.54 10.36
C LEU A 43 12.71 4.56 9.73
N CYS A 44 11.85 4.14 8.79
CA CYS A 44 10.88 5.02 8.14
C CYS A 44 10.02 5.76 9.18
N ASN A 45 9.48 5.03 10.16
CA ASN A 45 8.68 5.62 11.24
C ASN A 45 9.49 6.65 12.05
N GLN A 46 10.73 6.34 12.44
CA GLN A 46 11.57 7.24 13.23
C GLN A 46 11.95 8.52 12.47
N ILE A 47 12.36 8.39 11.21
CA ILE A 47 12.79 9.50 10.36
C ILE A 47 11.64 10.48 10.12
N LEU A 48 10.49 9.95 9.71
CA LEU A 48 9.32 10.78 9.41
C LEU A 48 8.79 11.47 10.68
N LYS A 49 8.76 10.78 11.84
CA LYS A 49 8.37 11.37 13.13
C LYS A 49 9.35 12.47 13.59
N ARG A 50 10.64 12.27 13.37
CA ARG A 50 11.65 13.29 13.68
C ARG A 50 11.46 14.53 12.82
N GLU A 51 11.21 14.36 11.52
CA GLU A 51 11.03 15.48 10.60
C GLU A 51 9.77 16.29 10.93
N THR A 52 8.65 15.63 11.21
CA THR A 52 7.39 16.28 11.61
C THR A 52 7.52 17.05 12.92
N SER A 53 8.31 16.54 13.87
CA SER A 53 8.52 17.18 15.18
C SER A 53 9.46 18.39 15.13
N SER A 54 10.33 18.50 14.12
CA SER A 54 11.45 19.45 14.11
C SER A 54 11.17 20.80 13.45
N THR A 55 10.09 20.94 12.67
CA THR A 55 9.94 22.09 11.76
C THR A 55 8.90 23.12 12.23
N SER A 56 9.35 24.36 12.45
CA SER A 56 8.51 25.53 12.77
C SER A 56 7.95 26.28 11.54
N TYR A 57 8.34 25.91 10.31
CA TYR A 57 8.05 26.70 9.08
C TYR A 57 7.00 26.07 8.14
N TRP A 58 6.60 24.79 8.35
CA TRP A 58 5.76 24.02 7.40
C TRP A 58 4.45 23.46 8.00
N LYS A 59 4.00 24.00 9.14
CA LYS A 59 2.96 23.42 10.02
C LYS A 59 1.65 23.02 9.34
N GLU A 60 1.22 23.69 8.27
CA GLU A 60 -0.09 23.42 7.66
C GLU A 60 -0.08 22.27 6.63
N ARG A 61 1.08 21.72 6.26
CA ARG A 61 1.23 20.66 5.24
C ARG A 61 2.22 19.56 5.62
N GLN A 62 2.52 19.46 6.92
CA GLN A 62 3.24 18.34 7.51
C GLN A 62 2.39 17.06 7.45
N LEU A 63 3.05 15.90 7.53
CA LEU A 63 2.34 14.65 7.79
C LEU A 63 1.53 14.82 9.09
N PRO A 64 0.28 14.34 9.14
CA PRO A 64 -0.51 14.34 10.37
C PRO A 64 0.22 13.54 11.46
N PRO A 65 -0.07 13.71 12.76
CA PRO A 65 0.45 12.81 13.79
C PRO A 65 0.14 11.35 13.46
N PHE A 66 1.12 10.48 13.64
CA PHE A 66 1.01 9.04 13.36
C PHE A 66 2.08 8.29 14.17
N GLU A 67 1.84 7.02 14.48
CA GLU A 67 2.84 6.15 15.09
C GLU A 67 3.58 5.28 14.07
N THR A 68 2.85 4.81 13.05
CA THR A 68 3.37 3.92 12.02
C THR A 68 2.96 4.36 10.61
N VAL A 69 3.78 4.05 9.61
CA VAL A 69 3.42 4.27 8.20
C VAL A 69 2.15 3.52 7.77
N LEU A 70 1.74 2.47 8.51
CA LEU A 70 0.46 1.79 8.30
C LEU A 70 -0.72 2.70 8.65
N GLU A 71 -0.65 3.46 9.74
CA GLU A 71 -1.69 4.42 10.12
C GLU A 71 -1.84 5.54 9.08
N LEU A 72 -0.73 5.99 8.49
CA LEU A 72 -0.77 6.93 7.37
C LEU A 72 -1.47 6.31 6.15
N ALA A 73 -1.27 5.01 5.89
CA ALA A 73 -1.91 4.30 4.80
C ALA A 73 -3.41 4.08 5.03
N GLU A 74 -3.81 3.74 6.26
CA GLU A 74 -5.22 3.65 6.69
C GLU A 74 -5.94 4.98 6.55
N ARG A 75 -5.28 6.07 6.91
CA ARG A 75 -5.80 7.42 6.72
C ARG A 75 -6.02 7.72 5.24
N LEU A 76 -5.08 7.34 4.38
CA LEU A 76 -5.21 7.57 2.94
C LEU A 76 -6.38 6.76 2.34
N SER A 77 -6.61 5.53 2.79
CA SER A 77 -7.68 4.66 2.27
C SER A 77 -9.08 5.03 2.78
N THR A 78 -9.17 5.53 4.02
CA THR A 78 -10.44 5.97 4.63
C THR A 78 -10.76 7.44 4.35
N GLY A 79 -9.76 8.22 3.94
CA GLY A 79 -9.88 9.64 3.67
C GLY A 79 -10.47 9.92 2.30
N ASN A 80 -11.33 10.94 2.23
CA ASN A 80 -11.85 11.46 0.96
C ASN A 80 -10.91 12.47 0.28
N LYS A 81 -9.67 12.63 0.77
CA LYS A 81 -8.73 13.68 0.35
C LYS A 81 -7.49 13.08 -0.32
N LEU A 82 -7.06 13.69 -1.42
CA LEU A 82 -5.81 13.34 -2.10
C LEU A 82 -4.63 14.00 -1.38
N GLU A 83 -4.08 13.30 -0.38
CA GLU A 83 -2.93 13.77 0.41
C GLU A 83 -1.59 13.45 -0.31
N VAL A 84 -1.23 14.29 -1.30
CA VAL A 84 -0.03 14.12 -2.17
C VAL A 84 1.25 13.81 -1.39
N THR A 85 1.47 14.49 -0.27
CA THR A 85 2.64 14.29 0.59
C THR A 85 2.68 12.87 1.16
N ILE A 86 1.55 12.38 1.70
CA ILE A 86 1.42 11.01 2.21
C ILE A 86 1.62 10.01 1.07
N THR A 87 0.91 10.19 -0.04
CA THR A 87 0.98 9.29 -1.21
C THR A 87 2.41 9.13 -1.72
N THR A 88 3.16 10.23 -1.86
CA THR A 88 4.54 10.20 -2.35
C THR A 88 5.47 9.44 -1.38
N VAL A 89 5.31 9.67 -0.08
CA VAL A 89 6.10 8.98 0.96
C VAL A 89 5.74 7.49 0.99
N LEU A 90 4.46 7.13 1.03
CA LEU A 90 4.03 5.73 1.12
C LEU A 90 4.37 4.92 -0.11
N LEU A 91 4.31 5.50 -1.32
CA LEU A 91 4.78 4.83 -2.53
C LEU A 91 6.28 4.51 -2.43
N CYS A 92 7.09 5.48 -1.98
CA CYS A 92 8.52 5.28 -1.77
C CYS A 92 8.79 4.18 -0.73
N VAL A 93 8.09 4.20 0.42
CA VAL A 93 8.18 3.16 1.46
C VAL A 93 7.82 1.80 0.89
N THR A 94 6.74 1.73 0.11
CA THR A 94 6.22 0.50 -0.45
C THR A 94 7.20 -0.11 -1.44
N GLN A 95 7.73 0.68 -2.37
CA GLN A 95 8.66 0.21 -3.39
C GLN A 95 10.01 -0.22 -2.80
N LEU A 96 10.56 0.52 -1.82
CA LEU A 96 11.77 0.11 -1.11
C LEU A 96 11.55 -1.16 -0.27
N GLY A 97 10.42 -1.28 0.43
CA GLY A 97 10.09 -2.48 1.20
C GLY A 97 9.95 -3.73 0.32
N ASN A 98 9.29 -3.59 -0.83
CA ASN A 98 9.20 -4.68 -1.82
C ASN A 98 10.55 -5.01 -2.45
N LEU A 99 11.40 -4.01 -2.68
CA LEU A 99 12.76 -4.21 -3.16
C LEU A 99 13.62 -5.00 -2.15
N ILE A 100 13.49 -4.71 -0.86
CA ILE A 100 14.16 -5.47 0.22
C ILE A 100 13.69 -6.93 0.22
N LEU A 101 12.37 -7.16 0.10
CA LEU A 101 11.81 -8.51 0.02
C LEU A 101 12.28 -9.28 -1.24
N LEU A 102 12.42 -8.58 -2.37
CA LEU A 102 12.95 -9.15 -3.60
C LEU A 102 14.44 -9.49 -3.46
N ALA A 103 15.23 -8.57 -2.91
CA ALA A 103 16.67 -8.75 -2.68
C ALA A 103 17.00 -9.94 -1.77
N ARG A 104 16.10 -10.26 -0.82
CA ARG A 104 16.22 -11.46 0.01
C ARG A 104 16.15 -12.75 -0.79
N LYS A 105 15.37 -12.77 -1.87
CA LYS A 105 15.19 -13.95 -2.74
C LYS A 105 16.25 -14.01 -3.81
N ASP A 106 16.56 -12.86 -4.40
CA ASP A 106 17.50 -12.73 -5.50
C ASP A 106 18.41 -11.51 -5.25
N GLN A 107 19.62 -11.75 -4.76
CA GLN A 107 20.62 -10.70 -4.58
C GLN A 107 21.19 -10.21 -5.91
N THR A 108 21.02 -10.98 -7.00
CA THR A 108 21.56 -10.58 -8.29
C THR A 108 20.79 -9.40 -8.90
N ILE A 109 19.69 -8.93 -8.29
CA ILE A 109 19.02 -7.68 -8.70
C ILE A 109 19.91 -6.44 -8.51
N PHE A 110 20.95 -6.54 -7.68
CA PHE A 110 21.93 -5.46 -7.49
C PHE A 110 22.98 -5.40 -8.60
N THR A 111 23.03 -6.38 -9.53
CA THR A 111 23.93 -6.31 -10.68
C THR A 111 23.53 -5.16 -11.60
N GLY A 112 24.50 -4.60 -12.34
CA GLY A 112 24.23 -3.55 -13.33
C GLY A 112 23.88 -4.11 -14.72
N PRO A 113 24.05 -3.30 -15.78
CA PRO A 113 23.95 -3.76 -17.16
C PRO A 113 25.10 -4.73 -17.50
N PRO A 114 24.88 -5.67 -18.44
CA PRO A 114 23.66 -5.85 -19.24
C PRO A 114 22.57 -6.71 -18.56
N GLU A 115 22.82 -7.29 -17.38
CA GLU A 115 21.94 -8.29 -16.76
C GLU A 115 20.67 -7.69 -16.16
N VAL A 116 20.75 -6.48 -15.61
CA VAL A 116 19.62 -5.78 -14.99
C VAL A 116 19.43 -4.42 -15.63
N GLN A 117 18.23 -4.20 -16.15
CA GLN A 117 17.72 -2.91 -16.56
C GLN A 117 16.70 -2.40 -15.53
N ILE A 118 16.70 -1.10 -15.29
CA ILE A 118 15.81 -0.47 -14.31
C ILE A 118 14.89 0.51 -15.04
N ILE A 119 13.60 0.38 -14.77
CA ILE A 119 12.59 1.32 -15.24
C ILE A 119 11.75 1.83 -14.08
N GLY A 120 11.58 3.15 -14.01
CA GLY A 120 10.75 3.79 -13.00
C GLY A 120 9.85 4.84 -13.64
N VAL A 121 8.55 4.72 -13.42
CA VAL A 121 7.55 5.67 -13.94
C VAL A 121 7.27 6.73 -12.88
N CYS A 122 7.34 8.01 -13.28
CA CYS A 122 7.18 9.14 -12.35
C CYS A 122 8.10 8.96 -11.12
N THR A 123 7.55 9.01 -9.92
CA THR A 123 8.24 8.85 -8.64
C THR A 123 8.92 7.50 -8.47
N GLY A 124 8.53 6.45 -9.21
CA GLY A 124 9.24 5.17 -9.23
C GLY A 124 10.69 5.29 -9.73
N ALA A 125 11.01 6.30 -10.55
CA ALA A 125 12.38 6.58 -10.98
C ALA A 125 13.32 6.93 -9.82
N LEU A 126 12.78 7.48 -8.72
CA LEU A 126 13.55 7.76 -7.50
C LEU A 126 14.13 6.47 -6.92
N ILE A 127 13.33 5.40 -6.84
CA ILE A 127 13.77 4.10 -6.32
C ILE A 127 14.72 3.42 -7.30
N GLY A 128 14.46 3.59 -8.61
CA GLY A 128 15.40 3.16 -9.64
C GLY A 128 16.79 3.77 -9.46
N ALA A 129 16.88 5.06 -9.15
CA ALA A 129 18.14 5.74 -8.90
C ALA A 129 18.87 5.20 -7.65
N VAL A 130 18.15 4.78 -6.60
CA VAL A 130 18.76 4.14 -5.43
C VAL A 130 19.47 2.85 -5.82
N LEU A 131 18.86 2.06 -6.70
CA LEU A 131 19.40 0.76 -7.12
C LEU A 131 20.63 0.89 -8.04
N GLU A 132 20.82 2.04 -8.69
CA GLU A 132 22.03 2.38 -9.43
C GLU A 132 23.29 2.38 -8.56
N VAL A 133 23.17 2.65 -7.26
CA VAL A 133 24.32 2.74 -6.34
C VAL A 133 24.32 1.69 -5.24
N ALA A 134 23.17 1.09 -4.92
CA ALA A 134 23.08 0.04 -3.91
C ALA A 134 23.65 -1.29 -4.41
N ASN A 135 24.48 -1.97 -3.62
CA ASN A 135 25.03 -3.29 -3.95
C ASN A 135 24.54 -4.39 -3.01
N SER A 136 23.76 -4.02 -1.98
CA SER A 136 23.26 -4.90 -0.95
C SER A 136 22.02 -4.33 -0.27
N VAL A 137 21.30 -5.16 0.48
CA VAL A 137 20.21 -4.71 1.35
C VAL A 137 20.70 -3.70 2.39
N ASN A 138 21.94 -3.83 2.87
CA ASN A 138 22.54 -2.89 3.81
C ASN A 138 22.71 -1.49 3.20
N ASP A 139 23.08 -1.39 1.92
CA ASP A 139 23.13 -0.10 1.22
C ASP A 139 21.74 0.53 1.10
N LEU A 140 20.69 -0.29 0.82
CA LEU A 140 19.31 0.19 0.80
C LEU A 140 18.89 0.77 2.16
N LEU A 141 19.22 0.08 3.26
CA LEU A 141 18.96 0.56 4.62
C LEU A 141 19.75 1.84 4.93
N GLY A 142 21.00 1.95 4.47
CA GLY A 142 21.82 3.15 4.64
C GLY A 142 21.34 4.36 3.85
N LEU A 143 20.75 4.14 2.66
CA LEU A 143 20.17 5.19 1.81
C LEU A 143 18.77 5.63 2.27
N THR A 144 18.02 4.74 2.94
CA THR A 144 16.63 4.96 3.36
C THR A 144 16.37 6.32 4.02
N PRO A 145 17.16 6.79 5.01
CA PRO A 145 16.93 8.09 5.65
C PRO A 145 16.87 9.26 4.67
N ALA A 146 17.81 9.32 3.73
CA ALA A 146 17.86 10.40 2.77
C ALA A 146 16.71 10.30 1.76
N ILE A 147 16.44 9.09 1.25
CA ILE A 147 15.46 8.88 0.18
C ILE A 147 14.03 9.11 0.67
N ILE A 148 13.69 8.69 1.89
CA ILE A 148 12.36 8.96 2.48
C ILE A 148 12.13 10.47 2.67
N LEU A 149 13.16 11.21 3.11
CA LEU A 149 13.06 12.66 3.24
C LEU A 149 13.00 13.39 1.88
N ILE A 150 13.70 12.87 0.86
CA ILE A 150 13.59 13.35 -0.51
C ILE A 150 12.17 13.15 -1.03
N ALA A 151 11.58 11.96 -0.86
CA ALA A 151 10.20 11.68 -1.25
C ALA A 151 9.21 12.62 -0.54
N LEU A 152 9.39 12.85 0.77
CA LEU A 152 8.60 13.81 1.54
C LEU A 152 8.69 15.22 0.93
N ARG A 153 9.90 15.70 0.61
CA ARG A 153 10.12 17.03 0.05
C ARG A 153 9.61 17.17 -1.38
N ILE A 154 9.66 16.11 -2.19
CA ILE A 154 9.02 16.07 -3.52
C ILE A 154 7.51 16.27 -3.35
N GLY A 155 6.87 15.50 -2.46
CA GLY A 155 5.44 15.61 -2.18
C GLY A 155 5.03 17.00 -1.69
N VAL A 156 5.81 17.57 -0.75
CA VAL A 156 5.60 18.94 -0.25
C VAL A 156 5.79 19.97 -1.36
N ALA A 157 6.86 19.88 -2.15
CA ALA A 157 7.13 20.83 -3.23
C ALA A 157 6.03 20.79 -4.31
N ALA A 158 5.59 19.60 -4.72
CA ALA A 158 4.49 19.44 -5.67
C ALA A 158 3.17 19.99 -5.11
N SER A 159 2.84 19.67 -3.85
CA SER A 159 1.65 20.17 -3.17
C SER A 159 1.63 21.69 -3.06
N LEU A 160 2.73 22.31 -2.62
CA LEU A 160 2.85 23.76 -2.48
C LEU A 160 2.71 24.46 -3.82
N ARG A 161 3.43 23.97 -4.83
CA ARG A 161 3.40 24.51 -6.20
C ARG A 161 1.99 24.46 -6.78
N SER A 162 1.28 23.35 -6.61
CA SER A 162 -0.11 23.21 -7.07
C SER A 162 -1.09 24.07 -6.30
N SER A 163 -0.99 24.14 -4.97
CA SER A 163 -1.93 24.95 -4.20
C SER A 163 -1.73 26.45 -4.33
N ALA A 164 -0.52 26.90 -4.68
CA ALA A 164 -0.29 28.29 -5.05
C ALA A 164 -1.12 28.71 -6.29
N ILE A 165 -1.45 27.75 -7.17
CA ILE A 165 -2.31 27.94 -8.34
C ILE A 165 -3.77 27.74 -7.95
N GLU A 166 -4.07 26.63 -7.28
CA GLU A 166 -5.41 26.28 -6.82
C GLU A 166 -5.37 25.38 -5.59
N SER A 167 -5.82 25.90 -4.44
CA SER A 167 -5.94 25.11 -3.22
C SER A 167 -7.19 24.22 -3.30
N SER A 168 -7.04 23.02 -3.86
CA SER A 168 -8.08 21.99 -3.95
C SER A 168 -7.56 20.64 -3.48
N GLN A 169 -8.49 19.78 -3.06
CA GLN A 169 -8.24 18.37 -2.68
C GLN A 169 -8.77 17.39 -3.74
N GLU A 170 -9.28 17.92 -4.85
CA GLU A 170 -9.77 17.16 -5.99
C GLU A 170 -8.63 16.68 -6.90
N SER A 171 -8.97 15.82 -7.84
CA SER A 171 -8.01 15.33 -8.84
C SER A 171 -7.56 16.46 -9.77
N TRP A 172 -6.23 16.53 -9.94
CA TRP A 172 -5.56 17.39 -10.90
C TRP A 172 -5.39 16.74 -12.27
N ALA A 173 -5.80 15.48 -12.47
CA ALA A 173 -5.49 14.75 -13.68
C ALA A 173 -6.60 13.81 -14.15
N ILE A 174 -6.78 13.78 -15.46
CA ILE A 174 -7.63 12.81 -16.15
C ILE A 174 -6.82 11.99 -17.14
N LEU A 175 -7.19 10.72 -17.30
CA LEU A 175 -6.76 9.88 -18.40
C LEU A 175 -7.80 9.96 -19.52
N VAL A 176 -7.40 10.42 -20.69
CA VAL A 176 -8.22 10.47 -21.90
C VAL A 176 -7.79 9.34 -22.84
N SER A 177 -8.76 8.63 -23.40
CA SER A 177 -8.54 7.53 -24.36
C SER A 177 -9.45 7.69 -25.59
N ALA A 178 -9.12 6.96 -26.67
CA ALA A 178 -9.89 6.96 -27.92
C ALA A 178 -9.98 8.32 -28.65
N VAL A 179 -8.97 9.17 -28.46
CA VAL A 179 -8.80 10.44 -29.19
C VAL A 179 -7.37 10.46 -29.74
N SER A 180 -7.14 11.04 -30.92
CA SER A 180 -5.78 11.16 -31.46
C SER A 180 -4.98 12.22 -30.70
N LYS A 181 -3.65 12.04 -30.61
CA LYS A 181 -2.76 13.03 -30.00
C LYS A 181 -2.94 14.44 -30.57
N HIS A 182 -3.00 14.53 -31.90
CA HIS A 182 -3.24 15.78 -32.62
C HIS A 182 -4.52 16.50 -32.14
N ASN A 183 -5.61 15.76 -31.94
CA ASN A 183 -6.87 16.35 -31.49
C ASN A 183 -6.80 16.80 -30.02
N VAL A 184 -6.07 16.08 -29.16
CA VAL A 184 -5.81 16.50 -27.78
C VAL A 184 -4.97 17.79 -27.76
N ASP A 185 -3.89 17.85 -28.52
CA ASP A 185 -3.02 19.03 -28.61
C ASP A 185 -3.78 20.25 -29.16
N ALA A 186 -4.59 20.04 -30.20
CA ALA A 186 -5.46 21.08 -30.76
C ALA A 186 -6.52 21.56 -29.76
N ALA A 187 -7.10 20.65 -28.98
CA ALA A 187 -8.07 20.98 -27.94
C ALA A 187 -7.42 21.81 -26.82
N ILE A 188 -6.25 21.40 -26.31
CA ILE A 188 -5.49 22.14 -25.30
C ILE A 188 -5.16 23.54 -25.82
N THR A 189 -4.62 23.65 -27.04
CA THR A 189 -4.26 24.93 -27.65
C THR A 189 -5.47 25.86 -27.81
N SER A 190 -6.57 25.33 -28.35
CA SER A 190 -7.83 26.08 -28.53
C SER A 190 -8.41 26.56 -27.20
N PHE A 191 -8.37 25.71 -26.17
CA PHE A 191 -8.86 26.06 -24.84
C PHE A 191 -7.99 27.13 -24.17
N GLN A 192 -6.67 26.98 -24.22
CA GLN A 192 -5.72 27.93 -23.62
C GLN A 192 -5.76 29.30 -24.30
N SER A 193 -5.97 29.37 -25.62
CA SER A 193 -6.05 30.64 -26.35
C SER A 193 -7.16 31.59 -25.86
N ARG A 194 -8.16 31.06 -25.15
CA ARG A 194 -9.30 31.80 -24.61
C ARG A 194 -9.08 32.31 -23.19
N ARG A 195 -7.92 32.00 -22.59
CA ARG A 195 -7.60 32.27 -21.17
C ARG A 195 -6.52 33.35 -21.04
N TYR A 196 -6.65 34.20 -20.02
CA TYR A 196 -5.75 35.33 -19.76
C TYR A 196 -4.61 35.03 -18.75
N ARG A 197 -4.69 33.92 -17.99
CA ARG A 197 -3.71 33.56 -16.94
C ARG A 197 -2.82 32.40 -17.37
N SER A 198 -1.51 32.61 -17.34
CA SER A 198 -0.51 31.62 -17.75
C SER A 198 -0.25 30.51 -16.72
N ASP A 199 -0.66 30.70 -15.47
CA ASP A 199 -0.46 29.74 -14.38
C ASP A 199 -1.61 28.73 -14.22
N LYS A 200 -2.79 29.05 -14.75
CA LYS A 200 -3.99 28.19 -14.73
C LYS A 200 -4.21 27.49 -16.07
N GLN A 201 -3.28 26.62 -16.43
CA GLN A 201 -3.28 25.89 -17.70
C GLN A 201 -3.54 24.39 -17.50
N VAL A 202 -4.22 23.78 -18.47
CA VAL A 202 -4.20 22.32 -18.67
C VAL A 202 -3.03 21.96 -19.57
N PHE A 203 -2.40 20.81 -19.36
CA PHE A 203 -1.27 20.36 -20.15
C PHE A 203 -1.24 18.82 -20.20
N MET A 204 -0.55 18.28 -21.20
CA MET A 204 -0.30 16.83 -21.29
C MET A 204 0.89 16.47 -20.41
N SER A 205 0.65 15.71 -19.35
CA SER A 205 1.69 15.29 -18.39
C SER A 205 2.25 13.90 -18.71
N ALA A 206 1.46 13.04 -19.35
CA ALA A 206 1.90 11.73 -19.81
C ALA A 206 1.22 11.33 -21.12
N SER A 207 1.91 10.59 -21.98
CA SER A 207 1.34 10.04 -23.21
C SER A 207 1.79 8.62 -23.50
N THR A 208 0.86 7.86 -24.06
CA THR A 208 1.07 6.62 -24.82
C THR A 208 0.59 6.85 -26.26
N GLU A 209 0.49 5.78 -27.03
CA GLU A 209 0.06 5.81 -28.44
C GLU A 209 -1.37 6.30 -28.58
N ASN A 210 -2.22 5.87 -27.65
CA ASN A 210 -3.68 5.99 -27.76
C ASN A 210 -4.33 6.52 -26.47
N SER A 211 -3.54 6.90 -25.47
CA SER A 211 -4.04 7.42 -24.19
C SER A 211 -3.13 8.52 -23.67
N PHE A 212 -3.75 9.57 -23.12
CA PHE A 212 -3.10 10.82 -22.75
C PHE A 212 -3.57 11.24 -21.37
N THR A 213 -2.62 11.52 -20.48
CA THR A 213 -2.92 12.11 -19.18
C THR A 213 -2.87 13.61 -19.31
N ILE A 214 -4.00 14.25 -19.01
CA ILE A 214 -4.15 15.70 -19.04
C ILE A 214 -4.22 16.16 -17.59
N THR A 215 -3.33 17.07 -17.23
CA THR A 215 -3.20 17.61 -15.87
C THR A 215 -3.48 19.10 -15.87
N GLY A 216 -4.12 19.61 -14.81
CA GLY A 216 -4.39 21.04 -14.62
C GLY A 216 -5.14 21.28 -13.31
N PRO A 217 -5.34 22.56 -12.93
CA PRO A 217 -6.14 22.89 -11.76
C PRO A 217 -7.55 22.29 -11.87
N PRO A 218 -8.14 21.71 -10.80
CA PRO A 218 -9.42 21.00 -10.89
C PRO A 218 -10.55 21.81 -11.54
N SER A 219 -10.72 23.07 -11.16
CA SER A 219 -11.76 23.95 -11.74
C SER A 219 -11.57 24.15 -13.25
N VAL A 220 -10.32 24.26 -13.68
CA VAL A 220 -9.90 24.46 -15.07
C VAL A 220 -10.03 23.18 -15.87
N LEU A 221 -9.73 22.04 -15.26
CA LEU A 221 -9.83 20.73 -15.87
C LEU A 221 -11.29 20.36 -16.13
N THR A 222 -12.19 20.67 -15.19
CA THR A 222 -13.65 20.48 -15.38
C THR A 222 -14.16 21.32 -16.55
N GLU A 223 -13.83 22.61 -16.61
CA GLU A 223 -14.21 23.46 -17.74
C GLU A 223 -13.64 22.95 -19.06
N PHE A 224 -12.40 22.43 -19.05
CA PHE A 224 -11.77 21.86 -20.23
C PHE A 224 -12.51 20.62 -20.75
N ILE A 225 -12.89 19.70 -19.86
CA ILE A 225 -13.69 18.51 -20.20
C ILE A 225 -15.03 18.91 -20.82
N GLU A 226 -15.70 19.91 -20.24
CA GLU A 226 -16.99 20.42 -20.73
C GLU A 226 -16.85 21.17 -22.06
N SER A 227 -15.66 21.68 -22.37
CA SER A 227 -15.36 22.44 -23.58
C SER A 227 -14.87 21.55 -24.73
N GLY A 228 -15.68 21.38 -25.77
CA GLY A 228 -15.24 20.83 -27.05
C GLY A 228 -15.18 19.30 -27.13
N ILE A 229 -14.14 18.77 -27.77
CA ILE A 229 -14.06 17.38 -28.26
C ILE A 229 -14.00 16.36 -27.10
N LEU A 230 -13.52 16.78 -25.92
CA LEU A 230 -13.39 15.89 -24.76
C LEU A 230 -14.71 15.59 -24.07
N LYS A 231 -15.75 16.39 -24.31
CA LYS A 231 -17.09 16.14 -23.75
C LYS A 231 -17.65 14.77 -24.18
N SER A 232 -17.35 14.35 -25.40
CA SER A 232 -17.73 13.05 -25.96
C SER A 232 -16.66 11.97 -25.78
N ALA A 233 -15.46 12.32 -25.33
CA ALA A 233 -14.35 11.39 -25.21
C ALA A 233 -14.45 10.59 -23.90
N LYS A 234 -14.02 9.32 -23.93
CA LYS A 234 -13.91 8.51 -22.73
C LYS A 234 -12.74 9.01 -21.88
N HIS A 235 -13.05 9.52 -20.70
CA HIS A 235 -12.08 9.99 -19.73
C HIS A 235 -12.34 9.40 -18.34
N VAL A 236 -11.27 9.27 -17.55
CA VAL A 236 -11.31 8.74 -16.17
C VAL A 236 -10.46 9.65 -15.29
N SER A 237 -10.98 10.01 -14.11
CA SER A 237 -10.22 10.77 -13.11
C SER A 237 -9.11 9.91 -12.49
N LEU A 238 -7.90 10.44 -12.38
CA LEU A 238 -6.78 9.77 -11.73
C LEU A 238 -6.61 10.28 -10.29
N PRO A 239 -6.12 9.48 -9.34
CA PRO A 239 -5.97 9.89 -7.94
C PRO A 239 -4.72 10.77 -7.72
N LEU A 240 -4.53 11.80 -8.54
CA LEU A 240 -3.38 12.72 -8.48
C LEU A 240 -3.83 14.07 -7.91
N GLY A 241 -3.35 14.42 -6.71
CA GLY A 241 -3.72 15.67 -6.02
C GLY A 241 -2.82 16.88 -6.33
N ALA A 242 -1.87 16.76 -7.26
CA ALA A 242 -0.96 17.83 -7.64
C ALA A 242 -0.46 17.70 -9.09
N ALA A 243 0.15 18.78 -9.57
CA ALA A 243 0.76 18.89 -10.88
C ALA A 243 2.20 18.34 -10.85
N PHE A 244 2.36 17.15 -11.41
CA PHE A 244 3.64 16.55 -11.78
C PHE A 244 3.89 16.74 -13.27
N HIS A 245 5.15 16.60 -13.70
CA HIS A 245 5.54 16.68 -15.11
C HIS A 245 5.09 17.97 -15.82
N ALA A 246 5.19 19.11 -15.12
CA ALA A 246 4.61 20.38 -15.54
C ALA A 246 5.68 21.35 -16.06
N PRO A 247 6.01 21.33 -17.37
CA PRO A 247 7.16 22.09 -17.91
C PRO A 247 6.96 23.61 -17.88
N HIS A 248 5.72 24.07 -17.81
CA HIS A 248 5.35 25.48 -17.78
C HIS A 248 5.39 26.08 -16.36
N LEU A 249 5.46 25.23 -15.31
CA LEU A 249 5.51 25.70 -13.93
C LEU A 249 6.96 25.94 -13.50
N PRO A 250 7.21 26.90 -12.60
CA PRO A 250 8.53 27.09 -12.02
C PRO A 250 9.07 25.79 -11.41
N VAL A 251 10.34 25.51 -11.71
CA VAL A 251 11.05 24.34 -11.19
C VAL A 251 11.37 24.59 -9.72
N PRO A 252 10.92 23.73 -8.78
CA PRO A 252 11.29 23.85 -7.37
C PRO A 252 12.82 23.75 -7.20
N ASN A 253 13.36 24.26 -6.08
CA ASN A 253 14.79 24.13 -5.81
C ASN A 253 15.16 22.65 -5.54
N ILE A 254 15.56 21.93 -6.59
CA ILE A 254 15.85 20.49 -6.54
C ILE A 254 17.05 20.21 -5.62
N HIS A 255 18.08 21.06 -5.62
CA HIS A 255 19.22 20.91 -4.71
C HIS A 255 18.81 20.96 -3.24
N ALA A 256 17.81 21.79 -2.89
CA ALA A 256 17.24 21.84 -1.54
C ALA A 256 16.36 20.63 -1.22
N ILE A 257 15.69 20.04 -2.22
CA ILE A 257 14.95 18.77 -2.05
C ILE A 257 15.94 17.63 -1.73
N VAL A 258 17.01 17.51 -2.54
CA VAL A 258 18.03 16.46 -2.40
C VAL A 258 18.88 16.64 -1.14
N GLN A 259 19.19 17.88 -0.75
CA GLN A 259 20.16 18.20 0.31
C GLN A 259 21.52 17.51 0.08
N ILE A 260 22.14 17.80 -1.06
CA ILE A 260 23.35 17.12 -1.55
C ILE A 260 24.46 17.04 -0.48
N GLY A 261 24.67 18.09 0.31
CA GLY A 261 25.71 18.13 1.34
C GLY A 261 25.57 17.08 2.46
N SER A 262 24.38 16.50 2.63
CA SER A 262 24.10 15.43 3.60
C SER A 262 23.68 14.11 2.95
N LEU A 263 23.73 14.02 1.61
CA LEU A 263 23.30 12.84 0.87
C LEU A 263 24.37 11.73 0.97
N PRO A 264 24.05 10.57 1.57
CA PRO A 264 24.95 9.42 1.55
C PRO A 264 25.15 8.91 0.12
N TYR A 265 26.35 8.42 -0.19
CA TYR A 265 26.73 7.93 -1.53
C TYR A 265 26.63 8.99 -2.65
N SER A 266 26.58 10.29 -2.32
CA SER A 266 26.36 11.38 -3.28
C SER A 266 27.33 11.36 -4.48
N ALA A 267 28.60 11.03 -4.23
CA ALA A 267 29.65 10.97 -5.26
C ALA A 267 29.79 9.58 -5.94
N CYS A 268 28.99 8.59 -5.58
CA CYS A 268 29.04 7.27 -6.22
C CYS A 268 28.61 7.37 -7.69
N ILE A 269 29.28 6.61 -8.55
CA ILE A 269 28.97 6.57 -9.99
C ILE A 269 27.81 5.59 -10.19
N PRO A 270 26.69 6.00 -10.82
CA PRO A 270 25.60 5.12 -11.20
C PRO A 270 26.04 3.99 -12.15
N LYS A 271 25.40 2.82 -12.08
CA LYS A 271 25.69 1.66 -12.96
C LYS A 271 25.30 1.87 -14.43
N GLY A 272 24.40 2.81 -14.71
CA GLY A 272 23.86 3.11 -16.05
C GLY A 272 22.66 2.25 -16.46
N SER A 273 21.93 1.64 -15.52
CA SER A 273 20.74 0.80 -15.81
C SER A 273 19.42 1.59 -15.86
N LEU A 274 19.38 2.84 -15.41
CA LEU A 274 18.16 3.62 -15.32
C LEU A 274 17.92 4.45 -16.58
N ILE A 275 16.72 4.35 -17.14
CA ILE A 275 16.30 5.08 -18.35
C ILE A 275 15.30 6.19 -17.99
N SER A 276 15.43 7.35 -18.62
CA SER A 276 14.49 8.46 -18.49
C SER A 276 13.20 8.20 -19.28
N THR A 277 12.06 8.42 -18.62
CA THR A 277 10.72 8.24 -19.23
C THR A 277 10.35 9.33 -20.23
N SER A 278 11.05 10.47 -20.21
CA SER A 278 10.81 11.58 -21.14
C SER A 278 11.63 11.44 -22.43
N THR A 279 12.84 10.87 -22.34
CA THR A 279 13.78 10.77 -23.47
C THR A 279 13.95 9.37 -24.04
N GLY A 280 13.60 8.32 -23.29
CA GLY A 280 13.86 6.92 -23.66
C GLY A 280 15.35 6.56 -23.67
N LYS A 281 16.21 7.37 -23.07
CA LYS A 281 17.66 7.14 -23.00
C LYS A 281 18.11 6.95 -21.55
N PRO A 282 19.23 6.24 -21.31
CA PRO A 282 19.88 6.22 -20.01
C PRO A 282 20.14 7.65 -19.51
N TYR A 283 20.04 7.87 -18.20
CA TYR A 283 20.43 9.16 -17.62
C TYR A 283 21.93 9.38 -17.80
N ASP A 284 22.30 10.55 -18.32
CA ASP A 284 23.70 10.98 -18.40
C ASP A 284 24.06 11.72 -17.11
N SER A 285 24.63 11.00 -16.15
CA SER A 285 24.90 11.53 -14.81
C SER A 285 26.20 10.97 -14.27
N ALA A 286 27.11 11.86 -13.86
CA ALA A 286 28.43 11.49 -13.37
C ALA A 286 28.39 10.95 -11.94
N THR A 287 27.46 11.45 -11.11
CA THR A 287 27.32 11.07 -9.72
C THR A 287 25.87 10.74 -9.36
N PHE A 288 25.67 10.05 -8.24
CA PHE A 288 24.36 9.78 -7.68
C PHE A 288 23.57 11.07 -7.40
N SER A 289 24.25 12.12 -6.93
CA SER A 289 23.60 13.40 -6.71
C SER A 289 23.09 14.05 -8.01
N ASP A 290 23.86 13.96 -9.09
CA ASP A 290 23.45 14.45 -10.41
C ASP A 290 22.26 13.64 -10.94
N LEU A 291 22.31 12.32 -10.77
CA LEU A 291 21.24 11.41 -11.17
C LEU A 291 19.92 11.76 -10.45
N LEU A 292 19.97 11.96 -9.12
CA LEU A 292 18.79 12.36 -8.36
C LEU A 292 18.23 13.71 -8.80
N VAL A 293 19.10 14.67 -9.14
CA VAL A 293 18.67 15.97 -9.66
C VAL A 293 17.91 15.81 -10.97
N GLU A 294 18.45 15.04 -11.93
CA GLU A 294 17.79 14.78 -13.21
C GLU A 294 16.50 13.99 -13.07
N VAL A 295 16.48 12.96 -12.21
CA VAL A 295 15.28 12.16 -11.93
C VAL A 295 14.17 13.03 -11.32
N ILE A 296 14.49 13.87 -10.34
CA ILE A 296 13.51 14.76 -9.71
C ILE A 296 13.03 15.83 -10.70
N TYR A 297 13.90 16.29 -11.60
CA TYR A 297 13.52 17.18 -12.69
C TYR A 297 12.53 16.50 -13.66
N ASP A 298 12.76 15.23 -14.01
CA ASP A 298 11.81 14.43 -14.80
C ASP A 298 10.46 14.32 -14.09
N VAL A 299 10.45 13.98 -12.79
CA VAL A 299 9.22 13.84 -11.98
C VAL A 299 8.42 15.15 -11.92
N LEU A 300 9.07 16.29 -11.73
CA LEU A 300 8.38 17.55 -11.48
C LEU A 300 8.07 18.34 -12.76
N SER A 301 8.85 18.15 -13.83
CA SER A 301 8.88 19.09 -14.95
C SER A 301 8.77 18.45 -16.34
N ARG A 302 9.41 17.30 -16.60
CA ARG A 302 9.37 16.69 -17.96
C ARG A 302 8.15 15.78 -18.13
N PRO A 303 7.30 15.96 -19.17
CA PRO A 303 6.23 15.03 -19.51
C PRO A 303 6.72 13.60 -19.72
N ILE A 304 5.96 12.62 -19.22
CA ILE A 304 6.22 11.20 -19.47
C ILE A 304 5.83 10.86 -20.91
N ASN A 305 6.72 10.18 -21.63
CA ASN A 305 6.41 9.65 -22.95
C ASN A 305 6.70 8.15 -22.99
N LEU A 306 5.67 7.35 -22.65
CA LEU A 306 5.81 5.91 -22.52
C LEU A 306 6.14 5.19 -23.84
N GLU A 307 5.83 5.80 -24.98
CA GLU A 307 6.19 5.28 -26.29
C GLU A 307 7.67 5.40 -26.60
N ILE A 308 8.21 6.62 -26.44
CA ILE A 308 9.64 6.88 -26.63
C ILE A 308 10.42 6.03 -25.63
N PHE A 309 9.90 5.94 -24.41
CA PHE A 309 10.46 5.10 -23.36
C PHE A 309 10.46 3.61 -23.72
N ALA A 310 9.34 3.06 -24.18
CA ALA A 310 9.25 1.65 -24.59
C ALA A 310 10.16 1.34 -25.79
N LYS A 311 10.28 2.26 -26.75
CA LYS A 311 11.23 2.13 -27.89
C LYS A 311 12.68 2.13 -27.42
N GLY A 312 13.05 3.04 -26.52
CA GLY A 312 14.38 3.09 -25.92
C GLY A 312 14.72 1.83 -25.15
N LEU A 313 13.77 1.33 -24.35
CA LEU A 313 13.90 0.07 -23.63
C LEU A 313 14.04 -1.12 -24.58
N ALA A 314 13.22 -1.19 -25.64
CA ALA A 314 13.31 -2.25 -26.65
C ALA A 314 14.69 -2.27 -27.33
N TYR A 315 15.25 -1.10 -27.63
CA TYR A 315 16.60 -0.97 -28.19
C TYR A 315 17.68 -1.53 -27.24
N ILE A 316 17.57 -1.26 -25.94
CA ILE A 316 18.54 -1.73 -24.93
C ILE A 316 18.40 -3.24 -24.65
N VAL A 317 17.15 -3.74 -24.63
CA VAL A 317 16.87 -5.16 -24.45
C VAL A 317 17.36 -5.96 -25.67
N GLY A 318 17.10 -5.46 -26.88
CA GLY A 318 17.46 -6.11 -28.14
C GLY A 318 16.79 -7.49 -28.27
N ASP A 319 17.50 -8.44 -28.87
CA ASP A 319 17.01 -9.80 -29.11
C ASP A 319 17.16 -10.74 -27.90
N SER A 320 17.73 -10.26 -26.80
CA SER A 320 17.93 -11.09 -25.60
C SER A 320 16.59 -11.37 -24.93
N PRO A 321 16.33 -12.61 -24.47
CA PRO A 321 15.18 -12.89 -23.64
C PRO A 321 15.24 -12.01 -22.39
N ALA A 322 14.10 -11.45 -21.98
CA ALA A 322 14.02 -10.61 -20.79
C ALA A 322 12.77 -10.92 -19.95
N SER A 323 12.91 -10.84 -18.63
CA SER A 323 11.82 -10.98 -17.66
C SER A 323 11.49 -9.62 -17.06
N LEU A 324 10.22 -9.24 -17.12
CA LEU A 324 9.72 -8.00 -16.53
C LEU A 324 9.24 -8.25 -15.10
N ILE A 325 9.87 -7.62 -14.11
CA ILE A 325 9.66 -7.89 -12.68
C ILE A 325 9.12 -6.62 -12.01
N PRO A 326 7.81 -6.55 -11.69
CA PRO A 326 7.26 -5.42 -10.94
C PRO A 326 7.78 -5.45 -9.49
N VAL A 327 8.18 -4.28 -8.98
CA VAL A 327 8.69 -4.11 -7.62
C VAL A 327 7.74 -3.19 -6.85
N GLY A 328 6.79 -3.81 -6.15
CA GLY A 328 5.70 -3.12 -5.49
C GLY A 328 4.52 -2.82 -6.42
N PRO A 329 3.57 -1.96 -5.99
CA PRO A 329 2.35 -1.69 -6.74
C PRO A 329 2.63 -0.85 -7.99
N GLU A 330 2.02 -1.24 -9.10
CA GLU A 330 2.18 -0.59 -10.41
C GLU A 330 0.97 -0.90 -11.32
N ASN A 331 0.75 -0.08 -12.36
CA ASN A 331 -0.38 -0.21 -13.31
C ASN A 331 0.07 -0.33 -14.79
N CYS A 332 1.37 -0.49 -15.05
CA CYS A 332 2.01 -0.34 -16.35
C CYS A 332 2.73 -1.60 -16.87
N VAL A 333 2.85 -2.68 -16.09
CA VAL A 333 3.52 -3.94 -16.50
C VAL A 333 2.89 -4.52 -17.76
N ASN A 334 1.56 -4.48 -17.83
CA ASN A 334 0.80 -5.00 -18.97
C ASN A 334 1.02 -4.13 -20.21
N TYR A 335 1.14 -2.81 -20.03
CA TYR A 335 1.50 -1.90 -21.13
C TYR A 335 2.90 -2.25 -21.66
N PHE A 336 3.91 -2.30 -20.79
CA PHE A 336 5.28 -2.58 -21.21
C PHE A 336 5.44 -3.97 -21.82
N LYS A 337 4.84 -5.00 -21.21
CA LYS A 337 4.84 -6.36 -21.75
C LYS A 337 4.31 -6.38 -23.18
N ARG A 338 3.10 -5.86 -23.40
CA ARG A 338 2.48 -5.81 -24.73
C ARG A 338 3.34 -4.99 -25.70
N ARG A 339 3.77 -3.79 -25.28
CA ARG A 339 4.47 -2.86 -26.19
C ARG A 339 5.85 -3.37 -26.60
N LEU A 340 6.62 -3.95 -25.68
CA LEU A 340 7.91 -4.55 -25.99
C LEU A 340 7.77 -5.77 -26.90
N GLN A 341 6.72 -6.58 -26.72
CA GLN A 341 6.42 -7.70 -27.63
C GLN A 341 6.05 -7.22 -29.04
N GLU A 342 5.25 -6.16 -29.16
CA GLU A 342 4.96 -5.51 -30.45
C GLU A 342 6.22 -4.94 -31.12
N LEU A 343 7.20 -4.51 -30.34
CA LEU A 343 8.50 -4.03 -30.82
C LEU A 343 9.51 -5.16 -31.10
N GLY A 344 9.11 -6.43 -30.95
CA GLY A 344 9.93 -7.60 -31.29
C GLY A 344 10.77 -8.18 -30.15
N CYS A 345 10.68 -7.63 -28.93
CA CYS A 345 11.42 -8.16 -27.78
C CYS A 345 10.82 -9.46 -27.25
N GLN A 346 11.68 -10.40 -26.87
CA GLN A 346 11.27 -11.65 -26.20
C GLN A 346 11.05 -11.40 -24.71
N ILE A 347 9.88 -10.86 -24.37
CA ILE A 347 9.50 -10.61 -22.97
C ILE A 347 8.75 -11.81 -22.41
N ASN A 348 9.40 -12.51 -21.48
CA ASN A 348 8.69 -13.37 -20.56
C ASN A 348 7.78 -12.49 -19.71
N GLY A 349 6.53 -12.91 -19.52
CA GLY A 349 5.64 -12.24 -18.56
C GLY A 349 6.33 -12.14 -17.20
N PRO A 350 5.79 -11.37 -16.23
CA PRO A 350 6.23 -11.55 -14.86
C PRO A 350 6.23 -13.05 -14.65
N GLU A 351 7.39 -13.63 -14.32
CA GLU A 351 7.37 -14.97 -13.74
C GLU A 351 6.27 -14.86 -12.71
N ASN A 352 5.33 -15.78 -12.74
CA ASN A 352 4.38 -15.91 -11.68
C ASN A 352 5.21 -16.14 -10.40
N HIS A 353 5.69 -15.06 -9.80
CA HIS A 353 5.92 -14.91 -8.39
C HIS A 353 4.55 -14.96 -7.67
N GLU A 354 3.51 -15.53 -8.30
CA GLU A 354 2.48 -16.38 -7.68
C GLU A 354 3.05 -17.68 -7.05
N ASN A 355 4.37 -17.82 -6.94
CA ASN A 355 5.02 -18.60 -5.87
C ASN A 355 5.71 -17.73 -4.79
N LEU A 356 5.40 -16.43 -4.67
CA LEU A 356 4.80 -16.03 -3.40
C LEU A 356 3.43 -16.67 -3.46
N PRO A 357 2.96 -17.42 -2.46
CA PRO A 357 1.57 -17.80 -2.48
C PRO A 357 0.80 -16.51 -2.76
N THR A 358 0.15 -16.44 -3.92
CA THR A 358 -1.18 -15.84 -3.99
C THR A 358 -1.90 -16.68 -2.97
N VAL A 359 -1.76 -16.31 -1.70
CA VAL A 359 -2.72 -16.66 -0.68
C VAL A 359 -3.96 -16.19 -1.38
N SER A 360 -4.75 -17.13 -1.90
CA SER A 360 -6.12 -16.88 -2.24
C SER A 360 -6.58 -16.01 -1.10
N ILE A 361 -6.83 -14.73 -1.37
CA ILE A 361 -7.23 -13.77 -0.36
C ILE A 361 -8.67 -14.15 -0.04
N VAL A 362 -8.87 -15.33 0.54
CA VAL A 362 -9.53 -15.38 1.82
C VAL A 362 -8.66 -14.48 2.68
N PRO A 363 -9.11 -13.26 2.99
CA PRO A 363 -8.36 -12.35 3.82
C PRO A 363 -7.99 -13.13 5.08
N ARG A 364 -6.72 -13.52 5.24
CA ARG A 364 -6.32 -14.25 6.45
C ARG A 364 -6.45 -13.38 7.70
N TYR A 365 -6.70 -12.08 7.54
CA TYR A 365 -7.45 -11.25 8.46
C TYR A 365 -8.19 -10.15 7.69
N SER A 366 -9.48 -10.32 7.42
CA SER A 366 -10.41 -9.19 7.22
C SER A 366 -10.77 -8.55 8.56
N GLY A 367 -9.87 -8.55 9.56
CA GLY A 367 -10.25 -8.31 10.96
C GLY A 367 -11.38 -9.22 11.49
N SER A 368 -11.90 -10.14 10.67
CA SER A 368 -13.05 -10.97 11.00
C SER A 368 -12.55 -12.19 11.74
N ILE A 369 -12.88 -12.24 13.02
CA ILE A 369 -12.65 -13.42 13.86
C ILE A 369 -13.76 -14.41 13.53
N ALA A 370 -13.41 -15.56 12.95
CA ALA A 370 -14.36 -16.64 12.73
C ALA A 370 -14.64 -17.34 14.06
N ILE A 371 -15.88 -17.25 14.54
CA ILE A 371 -16.36 -18.04 15.67
C ILE A 371 -16.64 -19.45 15.14
N VAL A 372 -15.71 -20.38 15.38
CA VAL A 372 -15.80 -21.77 14.87
C VAL A 372 -16.65 -22.69 15.73
N GLY A 373 -17.08 -22.21 16.90
CA GLY A 373 -17.98 -22.94 17.79
C GLY A 373 -18.33 -22.13 19.02
N VAL A 374 -19.53 -22.38 19.55
CA VAL A 374 -20.03 -21.83 20.81
C VAL A 374 -20.62 -23.01 21.57
N ALA A 375 -20.41 -23.03 22.88
CA ALA A 375 -21.12 -23.91 23.78
C ALA A 375 -21.30 -23.15 25.11
N GLY A 376 -22.35 -23.47 25.84
CA GLY A 376 -22.63 -22.81 27.11
C GLY A 376 -23.84 -23.44 27.79
N ARG A 377 -23.95 -23.21 29.09
CA ARG A 377 -25.18 -23.46 29.85
C ARG A 377 -25.75 -22.12 30.24
N PHE A 378 -27.05 -21.96 30.01
CA PHE A 378 -27.75 -20.71 30.24
C PHE A 378 -28.92 -20.96 31.20
N PRO A 379 -29.50 -19.92 31.79
CA PRO A 379 -30.75 -20.08 32.51
C PRO A 379 -31.85 -20.60 31.58
N GLY A 380 -32.65 -21.55 32.07
CA GLY A 380 -33.73 -22.15 31.27
C GLY A 380 -33.28 -23.23 30.27
N GLY A 381 -31.98 -23.58 30.23
CA GLY A 381 -31.47 -24.51 29.23
C GLY A 381 -30.04 -25.02 29.45
N THR A 382 -29.75 -26.24 29.02
CA THR A 382 -28.38 -26.80 29.11
C THR A 382 -27.63 -26.83 27.78
N THR A 383 -28.32 -26.46 26.70
CA THR A 383 -27.83 -26.40 25.32
C THR A 383 -28.06 -25.02 24.71
N LEU A 384 -27.50 -24.78 23.51
CA LEU A 384 -27.74 -23.53 22.78
C LEU A 384 -29.15 -23.46 22.21
N GLU A 385 -29.72 -24.62 21.86
CA GLU A 385 -31.08 -24.78 21.36
C GLU A 385 -32.09 -24.37 22.44
N ASP A 386 -31.92 -24.87 23.67
CA ASP A 386 -32.77 -24.48 24.81
C ASP A 386 -32.70 -22.95 25.06
N PHE A 387 -31.50 -22.37 24.95
CA PHE A 387 -31.32 -20.93 25.13
C PHE A 387 -31.98 -20.14 24.00
N TRP A 388 -31.93 -20.65 22.76
CA TRP A 388 -32.59 -20.03 21.63
C TRP A 388 -34.11 -20.01 21.79
N GLU A 389 -34.71 -21.10 22.28
CA GLU A 389 -36.16 -21.15 22.56
C GLU A 389 -36.59 -20.11 23.61
N VAL A 390 -35.77 -19.88 24.64
CA VAL A 390 -36.01 -18.82 25.64
C VAL A 390 -36.00 -17.44 24.99
N LEU A 391 -35.03 -17.17 24.11
CA LEU A 391 -34.92 -15.89 23.40
C LEU A 391 -36.07 -15.69 22.41
N GLU A 392 -36.40 -16.71 21.63
CA GLU A 392 -37.47 -16.68 20.63
C GLU A 392 -38.85 -16.48 21.26
N SER A 393 -39.10 -17.14 22.40
CA SER A 393 -40.34 -16.97 23.16
C SER A 393 -40.42 -15.65 23.94
N GLY A 394 -39.33 -14.89 24.04
CA GLY A 394 -39.25 -13.68 24.86
C GLY A 394 -39.47 -13.96 26.35
N SER A 395 -39.10 -15.15 26.81
CA SER A 395 -39.40 -15.61 28.16
C SER A 395 -38.54 -14.90 29.20
N ASP A 396 -39.20 -14.40 30.25
CA ASP A 396 -38.51 -13.81 31.39
C ASP A 396 -38.22 -14.90 32.45
N LEU A 397 -36.93 -15.13 32.70
CA LEU A 397 -36.45 -16.19 33.58
C LEU A 397 -36.06 -15.69 34.98
N HIS A 398 -36.40 -14.45 35.35
CA HIS A 398 -36.19 -13.99 36.71
C HIS A 398 -36.99 -14.85 37.69
N LYS A 399 -36.31 -15.33 38.73
CA LYS A 399 -36.93 -16.07 39.82
C LYS A 399 -36.33 -15.64 41.15
N LYS A 400 -37.05 -15.91 42.24
CA LYS A 400 -36.50 -15.72 43.58
C LYS A 400 -35.25 -16.60 43.71
N ILE A 401 -34.19 -16.08 44.35
CA ILE A 401 -32.93 -16.82 44.52
C ILE A 401 -33.24 -18.21 45.11
N PRO A 402 -32.85 -19.29 44.41
CA PRO A 402 -33.04 -20.65 44.88
C PRO A 402 -32.32 -20.94 46.21
N ALA A 403 -32.93 -21.76 47.06
CA ALA A 403 -32.39 -22.11 48.37
C ALA A 403 -31.05 -22.90 48.30
N ASP A 404 -30.76 -23.53 47.17
CA ASP A 404 -29.49 -24.21 46.88
C ASP A 404 -28.35 -23.23 46.52
N ARG A 405 -28.57 -21.91 46.56
CA ARG A 405 -27.53 -20.88 46.49
C ARG A 405 -27.21 -20.34 47.88
N PHE A 406 -28.20 -19.71 48.52
CA PHE A 406 -28.17 -19.26 49.91
C PHE A 406 -29.59 -18.92 50.38
N ASP A 407 -29.79 -18.86 51.70
CA ASP A 407 -31.08 -18.45 52.25
C ASP A 407 -31.26 -16.94 52.13
N VAL A 408 -32.21 -16.55 51.28
CA VAL A 408 -32.55 -15.15 50.99
C VAL A 408 -33.10 -14.44 52.21
N ASN A 409 -33.85 -15.14 53.07
CA ASN A 409 -34.55 -14.50 54.18
C ASN A 409 -33.58 -14.04 55.28
N THR A 410 -32.36 -14.59 55.31
CA THR A 410 -31.30 -14.17 56.25
C THR A 410 -30.43 -13.03 55.71
N HIS A 411 -30.56 -12.68 54.42
CA HIS A 411 -29.70 -11.71 53.72
C HIS A 411 -30.47 -10.56 53.05
N TYR A 412 -31.80 -10.60 53.05
CA TYR A 412 -32.65 -9.57 52.47
C TYR A 412 -33.00 -8.49 53.50
N ASP A 413 -32.52 -7.27 53.27
CA ASP A 413 -32.89 -6.06 54.01
C ASP A 413 -33.76 -5.17 53.10
N PRO A 414 -35.02 -4.88 53.45
CA PRO A 414 -35.90 -4.00 52.67
C PRO A 414 -35.36 -2.56 52.48
N SER A 415 -34.42 -2.14 53.33
CA SER A 415 -33.74 -0.84 53.26
C SER A 415 -32.36 -0.87 52.59
N GLY A 416 -31.87 -2.07 52.24
CA GLY A 416 -30.58 -2.31 51.60
C GLY A 416 -30.64 -2.38 50.07
N THR A 417 -29.48 -2.58 49.43
CA THR A 417 -29.32 -2.61 47.97
C THR A 417 -29.45 -4.02 47.35
N LEU A 418 -29.82 -5.05 48.12
CA LEU A 418 -29.80 -6.45 47.66
C LEU A 418 -31.21 -6.94 47.24
N THR A 419 -31.37 -7.29 45.97
CA THR A 419 -32.62 -7.86 45.44
C THR A 419 -32.71 -9.37 45.71
N PRO A 420 -33.90 -9.91 46.08
CA PRO A 420 -34.08 -11.33 46.34
C PRO A 420 -34.29 -12.15 45.04
N TYR A 421 -34.17 -11.51 43.87
CA TYR A 421 -34.43 -12.10 42.56
C TYR A 421 -33.17 -12.13 41.69
N GLY A 422 -33.10 -13.13 40.81
CA GLY A 422 -32.04 -13.24 39.82
C GLY A 422 -32.36 -14.30 38.77
N VAL A 423 -31.39 -14.56 37.90
CA VAL A 423 -31.51 -15.55 36.83
C VAL A 423 -30.39 -16.56 37.03
N PHE A 424 -30.73 -17.85 37.12
CA PHE A 424 -29.81 -18.88 37.62
C PHE A 424 -29.69 -20.05 36.64
N ILE A 425 -28.45 -20.52 36.46
CA ILE A 425 -28.18 -21.80 35.80
C ILE A 425 -28.61 -22.93 36.74
N ASP A 426 -29.35 -23.89 36.20
CA ASP A 426 -29.79 -25.05 36.96
C ASP A 426 -28.64 -26.07 37.11
N ASN A 427 -28.53 -26.70 38.28
CA ASN A 427 -27.51 -27.71 38.59
C ASN A 427 -26.05 -27.26 38.29
N PRO A 428 -25.58 -26.13 38.84
CA PRO A 428 -24.26 -25.59 38.52
C PRO A 428 -23.09 -26.50 38.95
N GLY A 429 -23.34 -27.47 39.84
CA GLY A 429 -22.35 -28.46 40.31
C GLY A 429 -22.15 -29.67 39.40
N HIS A 430 -22.94 -29.83 38.33
CA HIS A 430 -22.81 -30.99 37.43
C HIS A 430 -21.55 -30.90 36.57
N PHE A 431 -20.58 -31.78 36.85
CA PHE A 431 -19.28 -31.87 36.18
C PHE A 431 -18.84 -33.32 36.01
N ASP A 432 -18.34 -33.70 34.82
CA ASP A 432 -17.80 -35.05 34.58
C ASP A 432 -16.33 -35.14 35.00
N ALA A 433 -16.09 -35.39 36.28
CA ALA A 433 -14.74 -35.50 36.82
C ALA A 433 -13.88 -36.59 36.14
N ARG A 434 -14.50 -37.66 35.60
CA ARG A 434 -13.77 -38.77 34.98
C ARG A 434 -13.23 -38.38 33.61
N MET A 435 -14.04 -37.67 32.82
CA MET A 435 -13.61 -37.13 31.52
C MET A 435 -12.39 -36.22 31.63
N PHE A 436 -12.24 -35.49 32.74
CA PHE A 436 -11.11 -34.60 33.01
C PHE A 436 -10.03 -35.18 33.92
N ASN A 437 -10.01 -36.50 34.14
CA ASN A 437 -9.05 -37.18 35.01
C ASN A 437 -8.94 -36.58 36.44
N MET A 438 -10.04 -36.05 36.98
CA MET A 438 -10.10 -35.53 38.34
C MET A 438 -10.57 -36.62 39.32
N ARG A 439 -9.87 -36.73 40.46
CA ARG A 439 -10.29 -37.61 41.57
C ARG A 439 -11.53 -37.01 42.24
N LEU A 440 -12.51 -37.85 42.60
CA LEU A 440 -13.80 -37.43 43.19
C LEU A 440 -13.64 -36.50 44.42
N ARG A 441 -12.64 -36.75 45.27
CA ARG A 441 -12.36 -35.90 46.45
C ARG A 441 -11.92 -34.47 46.11
N CYS A 442 -11.43 -34.22 44.89
CA CYS A 442 -11.00 -32.90 44.44
C CYS A 442 -12.13 -32.13 43.72
N GLN A 443 -13.30 -32.74 43.51
CA GLN A 443 -14.44 -32.10 42.82
C GLN A 443 -15.06 -30.98 43.66
N ASP A 444 -15.16 -31.19 44.98
CA ASP A 444 -15.84 -30.29 45.91
C ASP A 444 -15.00 -29.04 46.27
N THR A 445 -13.72 -28.99 45.88
CA THR A 445 -12.79 -27.90 46.21
C THR A 445 -12.52 -26.95 45.04
N VAL A 446 -13.02 -27.25 43.85
CA VAL A 446 -12.85 -26.42 42.64
C VAL A 446 -14.07 -25.50 42.51
N GLN A 447 -13.85 -24.19 42.43
CA GLN A 447 -14.95 -23.22 42.30
C GLN A 447 -15.77 -23.47 41.04
N ILE A 448 -17.08 -23.25 41.15
CA ILE A 448 -18.06 -23.41 40.05
C ILE A 448 -17.68 -22.60 38.80
N GLY A 449 -16.89 -21.54 38.89
CA GLY A 449 -16.37 -20.83 37.70
C GLY A 449 -15.35 -21.62 36.86
N HIS A 450 -14.78 -22.72 37.37
CA HIS A 450 -13.73 -23.51 36.71
C HIS A 450 -14.23 -24.86 36.13
N HIS A 451 -15.38 -25.35 36.59
CA HIS A 451 -16.02 -26.59 36.11
C HIS A 451 -16.71 -26.45 34.72
N PRO A 452 -17.60 -25.45 34.48
CA PRO A 452 -18.26 -25.24 33.20
C PRO A 452 -17.29 -24.97 32.04
N PRO A 453 -16.24 -24.12 32.17
CA PRO A 453 -15.33 -23.85 31.05
C PRO A 453 -14.64 -25.09 30.48
N LYS A 454 -14.34 -26.08 31.35
CA LYS A 454 -13.69 -27.33 30.92
C LYS A 454 -14.63 -28.21 30.10
N VAL A 455 -15.88 -28.37 30.53
CA VAL A 455 -16.92 -29.11 29.80
C VAL A 455 -17.25 -28.43 28.46
N THR A 456 -17.34 -27.11 28.47
CA THR A 456 -17.60 -26.30 27.28
C THR A 456 -16.46 -26.39 26.25
N ALA A 457 -15.20 -26.39 26.70
CA ALA A 457 -14.05 -26.50 25.82
C ALA A 457 -13.83 -27.92 25.24
N SER A 458 -14.18 -28.98 25.98
CA SER A 458 -13.97 -30.36 25.53
C SER A 458 -14.93 -30.82 24.44
N VAL A 459 -16.19 -30.35 24.45
CA VAL A 459 -17.18 -30.66 23.40
C VAL A 459 -16.72 -30.15 22.03
N LEU A 460 -15.94 -29.06 22.00
CA LEU A 460 -15.34 -28.52 20.78
C LEU A 460 -14.17 -29.38 20.23
N SER A 461 -13.55 -30.22 21.07
CA SER A 461 -12.37 -31.04 20.70
C SER A 461 -12.71 -32.44 20.17
N SER A 462 -13.94 -32.93 20.35
CA SER A 462 -14.35 -34.30 19.98
C SER A 462 -14.92 -34.45 18.55
N GLY A 463 -14.74 -33.45 17.68
CA GLY A 463 -15.05 -33.60 16.25
C GLY A 463 -14.13 -34.62 15.58
N LYS A 464 -14.68 -35.76 15.13
CA LYS A 464 -13.95 -36.83 14.42
C LYS A 464 -13.16 -36.30 13.21
N PRO A 465 -12.01 -36.91 12.86
CA PRO A 465 -11.27 -36.58 11.65
C PRO A 465 -12.04 -37.06 10.41
N VAL A 466 -12.27 -36.14 9.46
CA VAL A 466 -12.74 -36.48 8.12
C VAL A 466 -11.55 -37.01 7.31
N MET A 467 -11.43 -38.33 7.23
CA MET A 467 -10.59 -39.01 6.23
C MET A 467 -11.31 -38.97 4.89
N THR A 468 -10.97 -38.01 4.02
CA THR A 468 -11.28 -38.11 2.59
C THR A 468 -10.16 -38.87 1.90
N GLY A 469 -10.42 -40.15 1.59
CA GLY A 469 -9.60 -40.92 0.66
C GLY A 469 -9.79 -40.39 -0.77
N VAL A 470 -8.69 -40.08 -1.42
CA VAL A 470 -8.63 -39.78 -2.86
C VAL A 470 -8.49 -41.10 -3.61
N LYS A 471 -9.41 -41.38 -4.53
CA LYS A 471 -9.15 -42.22 -5.70
C LYS A 471 -8.91 -41.31 -6.88
#